data_AF-A0A2E7B383-F1
#
_entry.id   AF-A0A2E7B383-F1
#
_cell.length_a   1.000
_cell.length_b   1.000
_cell.length_c   1.000
_cell.angle_alpha   90.00
_cell.angle_beta   90.00
_cell.angle_gamma   90.00
#
_symmetry.space_group_name_H-M   'P 1'
#
loop_
_entity.id
_entity.type
_entity.pdbx_description
1 polymer ?
#
loop_
_entity_poly.entity_id
_entity_poly.type
_entity_poly.pdbx_seq_one_letter_code
_entity_poly.pdbx_strand_id
1 'polypeptide(L)' 'MTLRLGQLPDRTPVRMSLSVDPDLASALSDYAEIYRQTYGAEEKPEALIPAMIESFLASDAGFKRARRALHSNASKGD' A
#
# COMPACT_ATOMS: atom_id res chain seq x y z
N MET A 1 -16.85 9.27 32.73
CA MET A 1 -15.43 9.65 32.59
C MET A 1 -15.07 9.58 31.11
N THR A 2 -14.62 10.67 30.51
CA THR A 2 -14.30 10.74 29.08
C THR A 2 -12.84 10.34 28.86
N LEU A 3 -12.61 9.25 28.12
CA LEU A 3 -11.28 8.84 27.68
C LEU A 3 -10.71 9.92 26.74
N ARG A 4 -9.47 10.36 26.99
CA ARG A 4 -8.77 11.33 26.13
C ARG A 4 -8.34 10.73 24.79
N LEU A 5 -8.27 9.41 24.73
CA LEU A 5 -8.00 8.68 23.50
C LEU A 5 -9.35 8.28 22.88
N GLY A 6 -9.68 8.91 21.76
CA GLY A 6 -10.77 8.45 20.91
C GLY A 6 -10.53 7.02 20.43
N GLN A 7 -11.58 6.37 19.93
CA GLN A 7 -11.47 5.02 19.38
C GLN A 7 -10.36 4.98 18.32
N LEU A 8 -9.44 4.03 18.48
CA LEU A 8 -8.40 3.81 17.48
C LEU A 8 -9.06 3.42 16.15
N PRO A 9 -8.52 3.85 15.01
CA PRO A 9 -9.03 3.43 13.72
C PRO A 9 -8.99 1.90 13.60
N ASP A 10 -9.88 1.33 12.81
CA ASP A 10 -9.79 -0.08 12.46
C ASP A 10 -8.44 -0.36 11.80
N ARG A 11 -7.70 -1.28 12.39
CA ARG A 11 -6.36 -1.72 11.96
C ARG A 11 -6.38 -3.19 11.56
N THR A 12 -7.56 -3.77 11.37
CA THR A 12 -7.71 -5.16 10.95
C THR A 12 -7.03 -5.34 9.59
N PRO A 13 -5.99 -6.18 9.48
CA PRO A 13 -5.30 -6.41 8.22
C PRO A 13 -6.26 -7.05 7.21
N VAL A 14 -6.39 -6.45 6.03
CA VAL A 14 -7.17 -7.03 4.94
C VAL A 14 -6.23 -7.88 4.08
N ARG A 15 -6.48 -9.19 4.02
CA ARG A 15 -5.74 -10.09 3.11
C ARG A 15 -6.34 -10.00 1.71
N MET A 16 -5.49 -9.73 0.73
CA MET A 16 -5.85 -9.69 -0.69
C MET A 16 -4.99 -10.71 -1.45
N SER A 17 -5.62 -11.57 -2.23
CA SER A 17 -4.94 -12.47 -3.17
C SER A 17 -4.98 -11.86 -4.56
N LEU A 18 -3.83 -11.83 -5.24
CA LEU A 18 -3.71 -11.29 -6.60
C LEU A 18 -2.91 -12.25 -7.48
N SER A 19 -3.22 -12.26 -8.77
CA SER A 19 -2.43 -12.94 -9.79
C SER A 19 -1.72 -11.87 -10.62
N VAL A 20 -0.45 -12.12 -10.95
CA VAL A 20 0.35 -11.25 -11.81
C VAL A 20 0.79 -12.03 -13.04
N ASP A 21 1.03 -11.30 -14.14
CA ASP A 21 1.63 -11.88 -15.33
C ASP A 21 3.09 -12.30 -15.06
N PRO A 22 3.62 -13.27 -15.82
CA PRO A 22 4.99 -13.78 -15.62
C PRO A 22 6.08 -12.70 -15.64
N ASP A 23 5.94 -11.70 -16.51
CA ASP A 23 6.91 -10.61 -16.62
C ASP A 23 6.99 -9.78 -15.33
N LEU A 24 5.84 -9.51 -14.71
CA LEU A 24 5.80 -8.79 -13.44
C LEU A 24 6.35 -9.67 -12.30
N ALA A 25 6.08 -10.97 -12.30
CA ALA A 25 6.66 -11.89 -11.32
C ALA A 25 8.20 -11.93 -11.41
N SER A 26 8.75 -11.92 -12.63
CA SER A 26 10.20 -11.85 -12.85
C SER A 26 10.77 -10.52 -12.33
N ALA A 27 10.17 -9.40 -12.71
CA ALA A 27 10.64 -8.08 -12.28
C ALA A 27 10.59 -7.91 -10.74
N LEU A 28 9.57 -8.46 -10.09
CA LEU A 28 9.45 -8.47 -8.64
C LEU A 28 10.54 -9.31 -7.96
N SER A 29 10.92 -10.42 -8.58
CA SER A 29 12.03 -11.28 -8.11
C SER A 29 13.38 -10.56 -8.24
N ASP A 30 13.61 -9.90 -9.38
CA ASP A 30 14.82 -9.09 -9.61
C ASP A 30 14.92 -7.94 -8.61
N TYR A 31 13.80 -7.27 -8.31
CA TYR A 31 13.76 -6.20 -7.32
C TYR A 31 14.16 -6.70 -5.93
N ALA A 32 13.65 -7.86 -5.51
CA ALA A 32 13.98 -8.45 -4.21
C ALA A 32 15.48 -8.77 -4.11
N GLU A 33 16.08 -9.26 -5.18
CA GLU A 33 17.53 -9.52 -5.24
C GLU A 33 18.34 -8.21 -5.16
N ILE A 34 17.94 -7.17 -5.88
CA ILE A 34 18.58 -5.84 -5.80
C ILE A 34 18.42 -5.26 -4.40
N TYR A 35 17.25 -5.40 -3.77
CA TYR A 35 17.00 -4.94 -2.40
C TYR A 35 17.97 -5.64 -1.42
N ARG A 36 18.12 -6.95 -1.55
CA ARG A 36 19.08 -7.75 -0.76
C ARG A 36 20.51 -7.28 -0.97
N GLN A 37 20.93 -7.04 -2.21
CA GLN A 37 22.28 -6.54 -2.50
C GLN A 37 22.51 -5.13 -1.92
N THR A 38 21.48 -4.28 -1.94
CA THR A 38 21.56 -2.89 -1.48
C THR A 38 21.60 -2.78 0.05
N TYR A 39 20.77 -3.57 0.74
CA TYR A 39 20.56 -3.43 2.19
C TYR A 39 21.07 -4.62 3.02
N GLY A 40 21.55 -5.68 2.37
CA GLY A 40 21.97 -6.92 3.04
C GLY A 40 20.82 -7.74 3.63
N ALA A 41 19.57 -7.34 3.40
CA ALA A 41 18.37 -7.98 3.95
C ALA A 41 17.63 -8.75 2.86
N GLU A 42 17.49 -10.05 3.04
CA GLU A 42 16.73 -10.91 2.13
C GLU A 42 15.24 -10.83 2.47
N GLU A 43 14.45 -10.36 1.52
CA GLU A 43 13.00 -10.27 1.62
C GLU A 43 12.37 -10.90 0.39
N LYS A 44 11.24 -11.59 0.59
CA LYS A 44 10.47 -12.11 -0.54
C LYS A 44 9.70 -10.97 -1.21
N PRO A 45 9.41 -11.06 -2.53
CA PRO A 45 8.67 -10.01 -3.21
C PRO A 45 7.33 -9.65 -2.53
N GLU A 46 6.61 -10.62 -1.98
CA GLU A 46 5.33 -10.42 -1.31
C GLU A 46 5.43 -9.53 -0.06
N ALA A 47 6.59 -9.51 0.61
CA ALA A 47 6.84 -8.62 1.73
C ALA A 47 7.12 -7.17 1.28
N LEU A 48 7.68 -6.99 0.08
CA LEU A 48 8.03 -5.70 -0.48
C LEU A 48 6.85 -5.02 -1.21
N ILE A 49 5.97 -5.81 -1.84
CA ILE A 49 4.82 -5.33 -2.63
C ILE A 49 3.96 -4.30 -1.88
N PRO A 50 3.57 -4.50 -0.60
CA PRO A 50 2.78 -3.51 0.12
C PRO A 50 3.46 -2.14 0.20
N ALA A 51 4.76 -2.11 0.51
CA ALA A 51 5.54 -0.86 0.58
C ALA A 51 5.70 -0.21 -0.80
N MET A 52 5.88 -1.01 -1.86
CA MET A 52 5.92 -0.51 -3.24
C MET A 52 4.60 0.16 -3.64
N ILE A 53 3.46 -0.49 -3.36
CA ILE A 53 2.13 0.03 -3.68
C ILE A 53 1.84 1.30 -2.87
N GLU A 54 2.18 1.31 -1.58
CA GLU A 54 2.03 2.50 -0.74
C GLU A 54 2.84 3.67 -1.29
N SER A 55 4.11 3.44 -1.64
CA SER A 55 4.98 4.45 -2.24
C SER A 55 4.42 4.97 -3.57
N PHE A 56 3.94 4.06 -4.44
CA PHE A 56 3.32 4.42 -5.70
C PHE A 56 2.10 5.33 -5.50
N LEU A 57 1.13 4.91 -4.67
CA LEU A 57 -0.08 5.69 -4.38
C LEU A 57 0.25 7.01 -3.67
N ALA A 58 1.27 7.02 -2.81
CA ALA A 58 1.77 8.21 -2.15
C ALA A 58 2.55 9.13 -3.10
N SER A 59 3.01 8.68 -4.26
CA SER A 59 3.66 9.53 -5.26
C SER A 59 2.67 10.13 -6.27
N ASP A 60 1.54 9.47 -6.51
CA ASP A 60 0.55 9.89 -7.52
C ASP A 60 -0.33 11.07 -7.03
N ALA A 61 0.02 12.28 -7.48
CA ALA A 61 -0.75 13.49 -7.18
C ALA A 61 -2.16 13.50 -7.79
N GLY A 62 -2.34 12.86 -8.95
CA GLY A 62 -3.65 12.71 -9.60
C GLY A 62 -4.57 11.84 -8.76
N PHE A 63 -4.08 10.67 -8.34
CA PHE A 63 -4.77 9.78 -7.41
C PHE A 63 -5.13 10.50 -6.11
N LYS A 64 -4.19 11.23 -5.49
CA LYS A 64 -4.47 11.97 -4.25
C LYS A 64 -5.61 12.98 -4.40
N ARG A 65 -5.65 13.74 -5.51
CA ARG A 65 -6.73 14.70 -5.79
C ARG A 65 -8.06 13.99 -5.98
N ALA A 66 -8.09 12.94 -6.80
CA ALA A 66 -9.28 12.14 -7.06
C ALA A 66 -9.83 11.50 -5.76
N ARG A 67 -8.96 10.91 -4.93
CA ARG A 67 -9.34 10.31 -3.64
C ARG A 67 -9.98 11.32 -2.69
N ARG A 68 -9.43 12.53 -2.59
CA ARG A 68 -10.02 13.61 -1.79
C ARG A 68 -11.42 13.98 -2.28
N ALA A 69 -11.59 14.14 -3.59
CA ALA A 69 -12.88 14.46 -4.20
C ALA A 69 -13.93 13.35 -3.96
N LEU A 70 -13.52 12.08 -4.05
CA LEU A 70 -14.39 10.93 -3.75
C LEU A 70 -14.92 10.98 -2.30
N HIS A 71 -14.06 11.22 -1.31
CA HIS A 71 -14.48 11.30 0.09
C HIS A 71 -15.31 12.56 0.41
N SER A 72 -15.03 13.71 -0.23
CA SER A 72 -15.86 14.90 -0.05
C SER A 72 -17.27 14.75 -0.60
N ASN A 73 -17.43 13.96 -1.68
CA ASN A 73 -18.73 13.68 -2.27
C ASN A 73 -19.54 12.70 -1.41
N ALA A 74 -18.88 11.68 -0.83
CA ALA A 74 -19.54 10.77 0.10
C ALA A 74 -20.12 11.49 1.34
N SER A 75 -19.44 12.52 1.85
CA SER A 75 -19.90 13.29 3.01
C SER A 75 -21.06 14.28 2.72
N LYS A 76 -21.37 14.54 1.45
CA LYS A 76 -22.47 15.44 1.04
C LYS A 76 -23.75 14.71 0.65
N GLY A 77 -23.72 13.38 0.61
CA GLY A 77 -24.82 12.52 0.18
C GLY A 77 -25.66 11.91 1.30
N ASP A 78 -25.34 12.21 2.56
CA ASP A 78 -26.09 11.83 3.77
C ASP A 78 -26.81 13.05 4.38
#